data_AF-A0A1E3BGM2-F1
#
_entry.id   AF-A0A1E3BGM2-F1
#
_cell.length_a   1.000
_cell.length_b   1.000
_cell.length_c   1.000
_cell.angle_alpha   90.00
_cell.angle_beta   90.00
_cell.angle_gamma   90.00
#
_symmetry.space_group_name_H-M   'P 1'
#
loop_
_entity.id
_entity.type
_entity.pdbx_description
1 polymer ?
#
loop_
_entity_poly.entity_id
_entity_poly.type
_entity_poly.pdbx_seq_one_letter_code
_entity_poly.pdbx_strand_id
1 'polypeptide(L)'
;MPTIGIAISGGGLPAALNGAGTFKAFDSRTEGATAKGQLGGLLQSATYFSALSGGSWMLGSAYINNFMTVSALQENLWDFSRGNIFAGPSDIDQREFWGNITAQIKAKRAAGFVTSDPDVWGRIQGYFFFNASHSGVDYTWSSIAKNQAFQDAEMPLPLVVVKGQSFDKVLEEPTNSELIYEVSPWEFSTLFMGEIRRYCWNPQNGGPAISKQNPQEAQFLKFAIGEVISAVNSTNSTLTGSAAYEPNPFYQYNTDSSPFAQDKRLTIVDGGEGGQNVPFEPLIQRKRNVDVIFGVDSLGSTGSWPTGSAILSTYERTLDDLANTSFPYIPD
;
A
#
# COMPACT_ATOMS: atom_id res chain seq x y z
N MET A 1 -5.89 6.80 27.84
CA MET A 1 -6.82 6.24 26.84
C MET A 1 -6.08 5.11 26.13
N PRO A 2 -6.75 4.01 25.76
CA PRO A 2 -6.08 2.94 25.02
C PRO A 2 -5.61 3.46 23.65
N THR A 3 -4.44 3.01 23.21
CA THR A 3 -3.94 3.23 21.85
C THR A 3 -4.56 2.19 20.93
N ILE A 4 -5.33 2.63 19.94
CA ILE A 4 -6.07 1.75 19.02
C ILE A 4 -5.38 1.72 17.65
N GLY A 5 -5.16 0.52 17.13
CA GLY A 5 -4.69 0.29 15.77
C GLY A 5 -5.79 -0.33 14.89
N ILE A 6 -5.80 0.02 13.61
CA ILE A 6 -6.62 -0.61 12.57
C ILE A 6 -5.68 -1.21 11.53
N ALA A 7 -5.93 -2.44 11.08
CA ALA A 7 -5.13 -3.11 10.05
C ALA A 7 -6.03 -3.67 8.95
N ILE A 8 -5.83 -3.21 7.71
CA ILE A 8 -6.60 -3.68 6.54
C ILE A 8 -5.68 -4.47 5.62
N SER A 9 -6.13 -5.69 5.32
CA SER A 9 -5.39 -6.65 4.52
C SER A 9 -5.27 -6.31 3.04
N GLY A 10 -4.44 -7.09 2.35
CA GLY A 10 -4.33 -7.09 0.90
C GLY A 10 -5.30 -8.01 0.18
N GLY A 11 -5.32 -7.93 -1.15
CA GLY A 11 -6.25 -8.70 -2.00
C GLY A 11 -6.98 -7.85 -3.04
N GLY A 12 -6.29 -6.86 -3.63
CA GLY A 12 -6.83 -6.02 -4.70
C GLY A 12 -8.12 -5.26 -4.36
N LEU A 13 -8.98 -5.05 -5.36
CA LEU A 13 -10.22 -4.30 -5.20
C LEU A 13 -11.17 -4.91 -4.16
N PRO A 14 -11.34 -6.24 -4.04
CA PRO A 14 -12.12 -6.83 -2.95
C PRO A 14 -11.66 -6.40 -1.55
N ALA A 15 -10.35 -6.45 -1.29
CA ALA A 15 -9.80 -6.00 -0.01
C ALA A 15 -9.96 -4.48 0.20
N ALA A 16 -9.84 -3.69 -0.87
CA ALA A 16 -10.12 -2.25 -0.82
C ALA A 16 -11.58 -1.98 -0.41
N LEU A 17 -12.55 -2.67 -1.02
CA LEU A 17 -13.98 -2.50 -0.75
C LEU A 17 -14.39 -3.03 0.63
N ASN A 18 -13.83 -4.16 1.06
CA ASN A 18 -14.02 -4.65 2.43
C ASN A 18 -13.47 -3.67 3.46
N GLY A 19 -12.24 -3.17 3.24
CA GLY A 19 -11.64 -2.12 4.05
C GLY A 19 -12.49 -0.85 4.07
N ALA A 20 -13.10 -0.49 2.94
CA ALA A 20 -14.00 0.65 2.84
C ALA A 20 -15.28 0.46 3.66
N GLY A 21 -15.83 -0.76 3.68
CA GLY A 21 -16.94 -1.12 4.56
C GLY A 21 -16.58 -0.94 6.04
N THR A 22 -15.41 -1.41 6.45
CA THR A 22 -14.90 -1.20 7.82
C THR A 22 -14.71 0.28 8.12
N PHE A 23 -14.03 1.02 7.24
CA PHE A 23 -13.81 2.45 7.40
C PHE A 23 -15.15 3.18 7.57
N LYS A 24 -16.12 2.90 6.68
CA LYS A 24 -17.45 3.50 6.69
C LYS A 24 -18.21 3.21 7.99
N ALA A 25 -18.14 1.98 8.51
CA ALA A 25 -18.78 1.59 9.76
C ALA A 25 -18.13 2.21 11.01
N PHE A 26 -16.81 2.42 10.98
CA PHE A 26 -16.04 2.97 12.10
C PHE A 26 -16.02 4.49 12.11
N ASP A 27 -16.31 5.14 10.99
CA ASP A 27 -16.31 6.58 10.82
C ASP A 27 -17.59 7.21 11.38
N SER A 28 -17.49 8.04 12.42
CA SER A 28 -18.63 8.75 13.00
C SER A 28 -19.27 9.76 12.04
N ARG A 29 -18.59 10.12 10.95
CA ARG A 29 -19.10 11.02 9.89
C ARG A 29 -20.06 10.32 8.94
N THR A 30 -20.16 8.99 9.00
CA THR A 30 -21.13 8.22 8.20
C THR A 30 -22.52 8.31 8.83
N GLU A 31 -23.52 8.62 8.01
CA GLU A 31 -24.91 8.66 8.44
C GLU A 31 -25.34 7.33 9.09
N GLY A 32 -25.92 7.41 10.30
CA GLY A 32 -26.37 6.26 11.06
C GLY A 32 -25.28 5.47 11.78
N ALA A 33 -23.99 5.73 11.56
CA ALA A 33 -22.90 4.95 12.15
C ALA A 33 -22.73 5.12 13.67
N THR A 34 -23.37 6.11 14.28
CA THR A 34 -23.33 6.35 15.74
C THR A 34 -24.60 5.92 16.46
N ALA A 35 -25.56 5.30 15.75
CA ALA A 35 -26.76 4.76 16.37
C ALA A 35 -26.44 3.60 17.34
N LYS A 36 -27.38 3.27 18.22
CA LYS A 36 -27.21 2.17 19.19
C LYS A 36 -26.85 0.86 18.46
N GLY A 37 -25.73 0.25 18.86
CA GLY A 37 -25.21 -1.00 18.28
C GLY A 37 -24.30 -0.82 17.08
N GLN A 38 -24.01 0.42 16.66
CA GLN A 38 -23.07 0.73 15.59
C GLN A 38 -21.69 1.09 16.17
N LEU A 39 -20.67 1.14 15.30
CA LEU A 39 -19.26 1.26 15.67
C LEU A 39 -18.62 2.61 15.27
N GLY A 40 -19.43 3.59 14.87
CA GLY A 40 -18.97 4.92 14.51
C GLY A 40 -18.26 5.60 15.67
N GLY A 41 -17.10 6.20 15.37
CA GLY A 41 -16.20 6.80 16.36
C GLY A 41 -14.96 5.95 16.65
N LEU A 42 -14.94 4.67 16.25
CA LEU A 42 -13.72 3.85 16.34
C LEU A 42 -12.60 4.41 15.46
N LEU A 43 -12.92 4.93 14.27
CA LEU A 43 -11.93 5.57 13.40
C LEU A 43 -11.36 6.82 14.07
N GLN A 44 -12.23 7.67 14.64
CA GLN A 44 -11.82 8.90 15.35
C GLN A 44 -11.04 8.61 16.64
N SER A 45 -11.21 7.41 17.21
CA SER A 45 -10.49 6.97 18.41
C SER A 45 -9.17 6.25 18.09
N ALA A 46 -8.92 5.91 16.81
CA ALA A 46 -7.73 5.18 16.40
C ALA A 46 -6.50 6.09 16.33
N THR A 47 -5.36 5.56 16.77
CA THR A 47 -4.06 6.23 16.71
C THR A 47 -3.32 5.88 15.42
N TYR A 48 -3.45 4.63 14.96
CA TYR A 48 -2.75 4.11 13.78
C TYR A 48 -3.73 3.40 12.84
N PHE A 49 -3.54 3.61 11.54
CA PHE A 49 -4.26 2.88 10.50
C PHE A 49 -3.23 2.30 9.51
N SER A 50 -3.01 1.00 9.60
CA SER A 50 -2.10 0.27 8.73
C SER A 50 -2.84 -0.44 7.58
N ALA A 51 -2.24 -0.43 6.40
CA ALA A 51 -2.79 -1.10 5.23
C ALA A 51 -1.67 -1.59 4.29
N LEU A 52 -1.95 -2.63 3.50
CA LEU A 52 -1.08 -3.11 2.43
C LEU A 52 -1.91 -3.48 1.19
N SER A 53 -1.27 -3.56 0.02
CA SER A 53 -1.91 -3.99 -1.23
C SER A 53 -3.27 -3.30 -1.47
N GLY A 54 -4.34 -4.05 -1.78
CA GLY A 54 -5.71 -3.54 -1.90
C GLY A 54 -6.20 -2.65 -0.74
N GLY A 55 -5.91 -3.00 0.51
CA GLY A 55 -6.23 -2.15 1.67
C GLY A 55 -5.58 -0.76 1.58
N SER A 56 -4.37 -0.67 1.01
CA SER A 56 -3.68 0.61 0.81
C SER A 56 -4.35 1.49 -0.25
N TRP A 57 -5.11 0.91 -1.19
CA TRP A 57 -5.87 1.68 -2.18
C TRP A 57 -7.01 2.44 -1.51
N MET A 58 -7.74 1.77 -0.63
CA MET A 58 -8.77 2.40 0.19
C MET A 58 -8.18 3.46 1.12
N LEU A 59 -7.09 3.13 1.82
CA LEU A 59 -6.40 4.07 2.71
C LEU A 59 -5.95 5.31 1.94
N GLY A 60 -5.28 5.13 0.81
CA GLY A 60 -4.84 6.21 -0.07
C GLY A 60 -6.02 7.05 -0.56
N SER A 61 -7.12 6.42 -0.99
CA SER A 61 -8.33 7.13 -1.42
C SER A 61 -8.90 8.03 -0.34
N ALA A 62 -9.01 7.60 0.90
CA ALA A 62 -9.50 8.49 1.94
C ALA A 62 -8.49 9.62 2.21
N TYR A 63 -7.23 9.27 2.49
CA TYR A 63 -6.27 10.22 3.07
C TYR A 63 -5.72 11.23 2.06
N ILE A 64 -5.42 10.82 0.82
CA ILE A 64 -4.93 11.75 -0.21
C ILE A 64 -6.05 12.70 -0.64
N ASN A 65 -7.29 12.23 -0.65
CA ASN A 65 -8.46 13.06 -0.95
C ASN A 65 -8.98 13.77 0.30
N ASN A 66 -8.09 14.35 1.09
CA ASN A 66 -8.42 15.15 2.27
C ASN A 66 -9.29 14.45 3.33
N PHE A 67 -8.99 13.17 3.59
CA PHE A 67 -9.73 12.33 4.54
C PHE A 67 -11.24 12.27 4.27
N MET A 68 -11.60 12.21 2.98
CA MET A 68 -12.99 12.00 2.55
C MET A 68 -13.59 10.75 3.20
N THR A 69 -14.88 10.81 3.49
CA THR A 69 -15.65 9.64 3.92
C THR A 69 -15.82 8.68 2.74
N VAL A 70 -16.04 7.40 3.04
CA VAL A 70 -16.32 6.40 1.99
C VAL A 70 -17.57 6.73 1.20
N SER A 71 -18.63 7.28 1.84
CA SER A 71 -19.82 7.74 1.11
C SER A 71 -19.48 8.82 0.07
N ALA A 72 -18.67 9.82 0.44
CA ALA A 72 -18.27 10.86 -0.48
C ALA A 72 -17.39 10.31 -1.62
N LEU A 73 -16.51 9.35 -1.34
CA LEU A 73 -15.73 8.68 -2.38
C LEU A 73 -16.62 7.92 -3.37
N GLN A 74 -17.63 7.18 -2.88
CA GLN A 74 -18.60 6.47 -3.71
C GLN A 74 -19.42 7.41 -4.60
N GLU A 75 -19.76 8.59 -4.11
CA GLU A 75 -20.56 9.57 -4.86
C GLU A 75 -19.74 10.33 -5.90
N ASN A 76 -18.46 10.62 -5.62
CA ASN A 76 -17.71 11.63 -6.37
C ASN A 76 -16.47 11.09 -7.12
N LEU A 77 -16.03 9.86 -6.86
CA LEU A 77 -14.77 9.36 -7.41
C LEU A 77 -14.80 7.88 -7.81
N TRP A 78 -15.26 7.01 -6.92
CA TRP A 78 -15.22 5.56 -7.10
C TRP A 78 -16.26 5.11 -8.11
N ASP A 79 -15.84 5.05 -9.37
CA ASP A 79 -16.58 4.43 -10.45
C ASP A 79 -15.93 3.10 -10.86
N PHE A 80 -16.51 2.00 -10.36
CA PHE A 80 -16.14 0.63 -10.74
C PHE A 80 -17.21 -0.02 -11.63
N SER A 81 -18.04 0.78 -12.32
CA SER A 81 -19.12 0.28 -13.18
C SER A 81 -18.60 -0.47 -14.40
N ARG A 82 -17.41 -0.11 -14.89
CA ARG A 82 -16.68 -0.90 -15.87
C ARG A 82 -16.08 -2.11 -15.15
N GLY A 83 -16.50 -3.31 -15.53
CA GLY A 83 -16.02 -4.57 -14.96
C GLY A 83 -14.54 -4.88 -15.16
N ASN A 84 -13.77 -3.92 -15.68
CA ASN A 84 -12.32 -3.97 -15.80
C ASN A 84 -11.72 -2.55 -15.70
N ILE A 85 -10.89 -2.31 -14.69
CA ILE A 85 -10.15 -1.06 -14.49
C ILE A 85 -9.20 -0.69 -15.64
N PHE A 86 -8.79 -1.67 -16.48
CA PHE A 86 -7.94 -1.41 -17.65
C PHE A 86 -8.68 -0.79 -18.84
N ALA A 87 -10.01 -0.73 -18.77
CA ALA A 87 -10.81 0.07 -19.69
C ALA A 87 -10.65 1.57 -19.41
N GLY A 88 -10.03 1.95 -18.29
CA GLY A 88 -10.01 3.32 -17.79
C GLY A 88 -11.38 3.76 -17.25
N PRO A 89 -11.46 4.96 -16.65
CA PRO A 89 -12.71 5.57 -16.18
C PRO A 89 -13.79 5.65 -17.27
N SER A 90 -15.06 5.70 -16.86
CA SER A 90 -16.19 5.65 -17.80
C SER A 90 -16.29 6.88 -18.71
N ASP A 91 -15.72 8.00 -18.28
CA ASP A 91 -15.68 9.31 -18.91
C ASP A 91 -14.43 9.57 -19.76
N ILE A 92 -13.47 8.63 -19.81
CA ILE A 92 -12.23 8.75 -20.58
C ILE A 92 -12.19 7.67 -21.68
N ASP A 93 -11.82 8.06 -22.91
CA ASP A 93 -11.57 7.10 -23.99
C ASP A 93 -10.38 6.20 -23.64
N GLN A 94 -10.50 4.89 -23.90
CA GLN A 94 -9.46 3.93 -23.52
C GLN A 94 -8.09 4.26 -24.13
N ARG A 95 -8.03 4.79 -25.36
CA ARG A 95 -6.74 5.17 -25.98
C ARG A 95 -6.16 6.42 -25.32
N GLU A 96 -7.00 7.38 -24.95
CA GLU A 96 -6.56 8.55 -24.20
C GLU A 96 -6.02 8.16 -22.82
N PHE A 97 -6.72 7.29 -22.10
CA PHE A 97 -6.30 6.75 -20.80
C PHE A 97 -4.90 6.11 -20.87
N TRP A 98 -4.67 5.18 -21.80
CA TRP A 98 -3.35 4.55 -21.97
C TRP A 98 -2.31 5.49 -22.56
N GLY A 99 -2.70 6.43 -23.42
CA GLY A 99 -1.83 7.47 -23.96
C GLY A 99 -1.26 8.38 -22.87
N ASN A 100 -2.12 8.82 -21.93
CA ASN A 100 -1.73 9.64 -20.79
C ASN A 100 -0.77 8.89 -19.86
N ILE A 101 -1.07 7.63 -19.50
CA ILE A 101 -0.16 6.78 -18.70
C ILE A 101 1.19 6.66 -19.40
N THR A 102 1.20 6.33 -20.69
CA THR A 102 2.43 6.19 -21.48
C THR A 102 3.26 7.48 -21.46
N ALA A 103 2.62 8.64 -21.62
CA ALA A 103 3.30 9.93 -21.59
C ALA A 103 3.93 10.22 -20.22
N GLN A 104 3.24 9.90 -19.12
CA GLN A 104 3.76 10.07 -17.76
C GLN A 104 4.97 9.15 -17.49
N ILE A 105 4.92 7.89 -17.92
CA ILE A 105 6.06 6.96 -17.80
C ILE A 105 7.26 7.45 -18.63
N LYS A 106 7.03 7.93 -19.86
CA LYS A 106 8.08 8.55 -20.68
C LYS A 106 8.71 9.76 -20.01
N ALA A 107 7.90 10.63 -19.42
CA ALA A 107 8.39 11.82 -18.70
C ALA A 107 9.26 11.44 -17.50
N LYS A 108 8.82 10.47 -16.68
CA LYS A 108 9.61 9.94 -15.56
C LYS A 108 10.96 9.37 -16.05
N ARG A 109 10.96 8.60 -17.12
CA ARG A 109 12.19 8.03 -17.69
C ARG A 109 13.11 9.11 -18.28
N ALA A 110 12.56 10.11 -18.96
CA ALA A 110 13.34 11.24 -19.49
C ALA A 110 14.00 12.07 -18.37
N ALA A 111 13.43 12.06 -17.16
CA ALA A 111 14.03 12.65 -15.97
C ALA A 111 15.12 11.77 -15.32
N GLY A 112 15.45 10.61 -15.90
CA GLY A 112 16.55 9.74 -15.46
C GLY A 112 16.17 8.68 -14.43
N PHE A 113 14.88 8.55 -14.08
CA PHE A 113 14.43 7.52 -13.15
C PHE A 113 14.26 6.16 -13.84
N VAL A 114 14.58 5.09 -13.11
CA VAL A 114 14.21 3.73 -13.50
C VAL A 114 12.69 3.58 -13.41
N THR A 115 12.09 3.02 -14.46
CA THR A 115 10.65 2.75 -14.54
C THR A 115 10.40 1.24 -14.59
N SER A 116 9.35 0.77 -13.91
CA SER A 116 9.00 -0.64 -13.74
C SER A 116 7.48 -0.86 -13.78
N ASP A 117 7.02 -2.11 -13.73
CA ASP A 117 5.59 -2.48 -13.76
C ASP A 117 4.76 -1.70 -12.71
N PRO A 118 5.23 -1.51 -11.47
CA PRO A 118 4.52 -0.72 -10.47
C PRO A 118 4.31 0.76 -10.81
N ASP A 119 5.10 1.34 -11.72
CA ASP A 119 4.88 2.71 -12.18
C ASP A 119 3.63 2.80 -13.05
N VAL A 120 3.47 1.87 -14.00
CA VAL A 120 2.26 1.77 -14.83
C VAL A 120 1.05 1.48 -13.94
N TRP A 121 1.18 0.49 -13.05
CA TRP A 121 0.13 0.09 -12.14
C TRP A 121 -0.28 1.22 -11.17
N GLY A 122 0.68 1.97 -10.64
CA GLY A 122 0.43 3.13 -9.77
C GLY A 122 -0.29 4.28 -10.50
N ARG A 123 -0.10 4.40 -11.82
CA ARG A 123 -0.85 5.37 -12.63
C ARG A 123 -2.27 4.94 -12.91
N ILE A 124 -2.51 3.67 -13.24
CA ILE A 124 -3.85 3.11 -13.37
C ILE A 124 -4.67 3.38 -12.09
N GLN A 125 -4.13 3.05 -10.92
CA GLN A 125 -4.81 3.29 -9.64
C GLN A 125 -5.13 4.76 -9.40
N GLY A 126 -4.22 5.67 -9.78
CA GLY A 126 -4.44 7.10 -9.60
C GLY A 126 -5.73 7.62 -10.24
N TYR A 127 -6.15 7.02 -11.37
CA TYR A 127 -7.40 7.41 -12.06
C TYR A 127 -8.66 7.03 -11.28
N PHE A 128 -8.62 5.96 -10.48
CA PHE A 128 -9.80 5.46 -9.76
C PHE A 128 -9.83 5.90 -8.30
N PHE A 129 -8.67 6.20 -7.71
CA PHE A 129 -8.54 6.38 -6.28
C PHE A 129 -8.15 7.80 -5.85
N PHE A 130 -7.70 8.68 -6.77
CA PHE A 130 -7.33 10.06 -6.44
C PHE A 130 -8.13 11.10 -7.23
N ASN A 131 -8.90 11.91 -6.53
CA ASN A 131 -9.67 13.04 -7.06
C ASN A 131 -8.74 14.25 -7.27
N ALA A 132 -7.88 14.17 -8.28
CA ALA A 132 -6.89 15.18 -8.57
C ALA A 132 -6.62 15.30 -10.07
N SER A 133 -6.22 16.49 -10.51
CA SER A 133 -5.74 16.71 -11.87
C SER A 133 -4.63 15.70 -12.23
N HIS A 134 -4.68 15.19 -13.46
CA HIS A 134 -3.71 14.21 -13.96
C HIS A 134 -3.59 12.96 -13.06
N SER A 135 -4.67 12.56 -12.40
CA SER A 135 -4.73 11.32 -11.62
C SER A 135 -3.72 11.30 -10.47
N GLY A 136 -3.58 12.46 -9.82
CA GLY A 136 -2.77 12.63 -8.62
C GLY A 136 -1.26 12.58 -8.85
N VAL A 137 -0.77 12.88 -10.07
CA VAL A 137 0.68 12.83 -10.38
C VAL A 137 1.54 13.76 -9.52
N ASP A 138 0.95 14.85 -9.04
CA ASP A 138 1.59 15.86 -8.18
C ASP A 138 1.40 15.60 -6.68
N TYR A 139 0.58 14.62 -6.32
CA TYR A 139 0.36 14.25 -4.93
C TYR A 139 1.40 13.23 -4.50
N THR A 140 1.90 13.37 -3.28
CA THR A 140 2.83 12.42 -2.67
C THR A 140 2.22 11.90 -1.37
N TRP A 141 2.74 10.81 -0.82
CA TRP A 141 2.31 10.37 0.52
C TRP A 141 2.59 11.46 1.57
N SER A 142 3.70 12.18 1.40
CA SER A 142 4.04 13.32 2.24
C SER A 142 3.08 14.52 2.11
N SER A 143 2.28 14.57 1.04
CA SER A 143 1.23 15.59 0.90
C SER A 143 0.13 15.44 1.95
N ILE A 144 -0.08 14.24 2.50
CA ILE A 144 -1.03 14.02 3.61
C ILE A 144 -0.65 14.88 4.82
N ALA A 145 0.65 15.05 5.11
CA ALA A 145 1.12 15.87 6.22
C ALA A 145 0.77 17.38 6.08
N LYS A 146 0.40 17.82 4.88
CA LYS A 146 -0.05 19.19 4.60
C LYS A 146 -1.56 19.37 4.79
N ASN A 147 -2.31 18.29 4.98
CA ASN A 147 -3.75 18.36 5.20
C ASN A 147 -4.06 18.86 6.62
N GLN A 148 -5.05 19.74 6.74
CA GLN A 148 -5.48 20.32 8.01
C GLN A 148 -5.94 19.27 9.04
N ALA A 149 -6.79 18.33 8.64
CA ALA A 149 -7.26 17.27 9.52
C ALA A 149 -6.13 16.33 9.99
N PHE A 150 -5.02 16.24 9.23
CA PHE A 150 -3.84 15.51 9.68
C PHE A 150 -3.04 16.33 10.70
N GLN A 151 -2.88 17.63 10.45
CA GLN A 151 -2.23 18.56 11.39
C GLN A 151 -2.98 18.68 12.71
N ASP A 152 -4.31 18.61 12.66
CA ASP A 152 -5.21 18.66 13.82
C ASP A 152 -5.38 17.30 14.51
N ALA A 153 -4.68 16.25 14.02
CA ALA A 153 -4.75 14.88 14.53
C ALA A 153 -6.17 14.28 14.52
N GLU A 154 -7.00 14.67 13.56
CA GLU A 154 -8.34 14.09 13.33
C GLU A 154 -8.29 12.77 12.55
N MET A 155 -7.14 12.50 11.91
CA MET A 155 -6.87 11.25 11.20
C MET A 155 -5.94 10.37 12.04
N PRO A 156 -6.21 9.06 12.16
CA PRO A 156 -5.18 8.12 12.62
C PRO A 156 -3.94 8.20 11.72
N LEU A 157 -2.74 7.95 12.25
CA LEU A 157 -1.52 7.95 11.42
C LEU A 157 -1.61 6.84 10.36
N PRO A 158 -1.62 7.17 9.05
CA PRO A 158 -1.71 6.16 8.01
C PRO A 158 -0.33 5.52 7.78
N LEU A 159 -0.30 4.19 7.75
CA LEU A 159 0.89 3.38 7.58
C LEU A 159 0.68 2.42 6.41
N VAL A 160 1.46 2.56 5.33
CA VAL A 160 1.48 1.57 4.25
C VAL A 160 2.64 0.62 4.46
N VAL A 161 2.36 -0.68 4.38
CA VAL A 161 3.39 -1.73 4.56
C VAL A 161 3.83 -2.27 3.22
N VAL A 162 5.15 -2.32 3.02
CA VAL A 162 5.81 -2.96 1.87
C VAL A 162 6.94 -3.87 2.38
N LYS A 163 7.37 -4.81 1.55
CA LYS A 163 8.43 -5.77 1.91
C LYS A 163 9.64 -5.53 1.02
N GLY A 164 10.83 -5.52 1.60
CA GLY A 164 12.06 -5.37 0.83
C GLY A 164 12.55 -6.70 0.30
N GLN A 165 13.12 -6.67 -0.90
CA GLN A 165 13.76 -7.81 -1.53
C GLN A 165 15.12 -7.35 -2.05
N SER A 166 16.17 -8.15 -1.86
CA SER A 166 17.46 -7.84 -2.49
C SER A 166 17.29 -7.92 -4.01
N PHE A 167 18.00 -7.06 -4.75
CA PHE A 167 17.93 -7.03 -6.21
C PHE A 167 18.29 -8.39 -6.84
N ASP A 168 19.26 -9.10 -6.26
CA ASP A 168 19.70 -10.41 -6.74
C ASP A 168 18.65 -11.52 -6.55
N LYS A 169 17.62 -11.26 -5.74
CA LYS A 169 16.51 -12.18 -5.45
C LYS A 169 15.20 -11.81 -6.13
N VAL A 170 15.19 -10.88 -7.08
CA VAL A 170 13.94 -10.38 -7.72
C VAL A 170 13.12 -11.46 -8.44
N LEU A 171 13.72 -12.62 -8.74
CA LEU A 171 13.03 -13.77 -9.36
C LEU A 171 12.60 -14.84 -8.34
N GLU A 172 12.93 -14.67 -7.06
CA GLU A 172 12.55 -15.59 -5.98
C GLU A 172 11.24 -15.12 -5.34
N GLU A 173 10.41 -16.05 -4.89
CA GLU A 173 9.21 -15.74 -4.12
C GLU A 173 9.59 -15.20 -2.73
N PRO A 174 9.10 -14.02 -2.32
CA PRO A 174 9.43 -13.48 -1.01
C PRO A 174 8.86 -14.34 0.12
N THR A 175 9.66 -14.56 1.16
CA THR A 175 9.31 -15.36 2.33
C THR A 175 8.79 -14.51 3.51
N ASN A 176 8.54 -15.15 4.64
CA ASN A 176 8.16 -14.47 5.88
C ASN A 176 9.37 -13.81 6.59
N SER A 177 10.60 -14.01 6.12
CA SER A 177 11.83 -13.52 6.76
C SER A 177 12.30 -12.15 6.26
N GLU A 178 11.82 -11.71 5.11
CA GLU A 178 12.21 -10.45 4.48
C GLU A 178 11.87 -9.25 5.37
N LEU A 179 12.64 -8.18 5.19
CA LEU A 179 12.42 -6.97 5.96
C LEU A 179 11.10 -6.30 5.58
N ILE A 180 10.35 -5.92 6.61
CA ILE A 180 9.18 -5.08 6.48
C ILE A 180 9.61 -3.63 6.55
N TYR A 181 9.06 -2.84 5.63
CA TYR A 181 9.14 -1.40 5.63
C TYR A 181 7.75 -0.81 5.83
N GLU A 182 7.70 0.28 6.58
CA GLU A 182 6.51 1.07 6.78
C GLU A 182 6.69 2.46 6.17
N VAL A 183 5.62 2.97 5.58
CA VAL A 183 5.56 4.27 4.92
C VAL A 183 4.49 5.11 5.63
N SER A 184 4.91 6.18 6.29
CA SER A 184 4.02 7.20 6.87
C SER A 184 4.18 8.53 6.12
N PRO A 185 3.28 9.51 6.31
CA PRO A 185 3.43 10.84 5.70
C PRO A 185 4.76 11.54 6.03
N TRP A 186 5.45 11.13 7.09
CA TRP A 186 6.73 11.71 7.52
C TRP A 186 7.95 10.86 7.16
N GLU A 187 7.81 9.54 7.08
CA GLU A 187 8.95 8.64 7.04
C GLU A 187 8.73 7.40 6.19
N PHE A 188 9.85 6.89 5.69
CA PHE A 188 9.97 5.54 5.15
C PHE A 188 11.01 4.83 5.99
N SER A 189 10.61 3.78 6.71
CA SER A 189 11.45 3.17 7.74
C SER A 189 11.36 1.65 7.74
N THR A 190 12.36 1.01 8.35
CA THR A 190 12.31 -0.40 8.75
C THR A 190 12.78 -0.51 10.20
N LEU A 191 12.31 -1.55 10.87
CA LEU A 191 12.45 -1.75 12.31
C LEU A 191 13.89 -2.08 12.73
N PHE A 192 14.69 -2.68 11.84
CA PHE A 192 16.08 -3.10 12.09
C PHE A 192 17.08 -1.95 12.21
N MET A 193 16.66 -0.72 11.90
CA MET A 193 17.57 0.41 11.71
C MET A 193 17.45 1.52 12.75
N GLY A 194 16.68 1.31 13.82
CA GLY A 194 16.70 2.14 15.03
C GLY A 194 16.11 3.55 14.89
N GLU A 195 16.20 4.22 13.75
CA GLU A 195 15.62 5.56 13.54
C GLU A 195 15.59 5.99 12.06
N ILE A 196 14.82 7.06 11.85
CA ILE A 196 14.05 7.47 10.67
C ILE A 196 14.86 8.35 9.70
N ARG A 197 14.82 8.05 8.40
CA ARG A 197 14.98 9.10 7.37
C ARG A 197 13.62 9.64 6.97
N ARG A 198 13.48 10.97 6.94
CA ARG A 198 12.41 11.65 6.20
C ARG A 198 12.61 11.33 4.72
N TYR A 199 11.91 10.33 4.22
CA TYR A 199 11.86 10.03 2.80
C TYR A 199 10.41 10.14 2.37
N CYS A 200 10.13 11.09 1.48
CA CYS A 200 8.80 11.28 0.94
C CYS A 200 8.55 10.19 -0.10
N TRP A 201 7.62 9.28 0.18
CA TRP A 201 7.12 8.37 -0.85
C TRP A 201 6.41 9.21 -1.93
N ASN A 202 6.93 9.14 -3.15
CA ASN A 202 6.34 9.71 -4.34
C ASN A 202 5.60 8.57 -5.06
N PRO A 203 4.29 8.67 -5.41
CA PRO A 203 3.60 7.68 -6.22
C PRO A 203 4.22 7.50 -7.62
N GLN A 204 5.12 8.40 -8.03
CA GLN A 204 6.00 8.19 -9.18
C GLN A 204 7.14 7.19 -8.90
N ASN A 205 7.31 6.62 -7.70
CA ASN A 205 8.36 5.64 -7.36
C ASN A 205 7.84 4.20 -7.28
N GLY A 206 6.71 3.91 -7.93
CA GLY A 206 6.08 2.59 -7.97
C GLY A 206 5.11 2.34 -6.81
N GLY A 207 3.94 1.81 -7.12
CA GLY A 207 2.97 1.29 -6.15
C GLY A 207 3.37 -0.07 -5.56
N PRO A 208 2.61 -0.63 -4.60
CA PRO A 208 2.80 -2.02 -4.17
C PRO A 208 2.66 -3.01 -5.33
N ALA A 209 3.39 -4.12 -5.26
CA ALA A 209 3.57 -5.08 -6.35
C ALA A 209 2.31 -5.86 -6.75
N ILE A 210 2.40 -6.52 -7.91
CA ILE A 210 1.29 -7.00 -8.77
C ILE A 210 0.73 -8.39 -8.36
N SER A 211 1.39 -9.10 -7.45
CA SER A 211 1.29 -10.55 -7.27
C SER A 211 -0.07 -11.11 -6.81
N LYS A 212 -0.99 -10.29 -6.30
CA LYS A 212 -2.28 -10.75 -5.73
C LYS A 212 -3.52 -10.39 -6.55
N GLN A 213 -3.35 -10.02 -7.81
CA GLN A 213 -4.46 -9.72 -8.72
C GLN A 213 -5.14 -10.98 -9.23
N ASN A 214 -6.36 -10.84 -9.76
CA ASN A 214 -7.02 -11.95 -10.44
C ASN A 214 -6.16 -12.40 -11.66
N PRO A 215 -6.17 -13.69 -12.06
CA PRO A 215 -5.31 -14.18 -13.14
C PRO A 215 -5.52 -13.50 -14.51
N GLN A 216 -6.76 -13.10 -14.84
CA GLN A 216 -7.09 -12.39 -16.08
C GLN A 216 -6.61 -10.93 -16.02
N GLU A 217 -6.74 -10.27 -14.87
CA GLU A 217 -6.20 -8.93 -14.64
C GLU A 217 -4.67 -8.93 -14.74
N ALA A 218 -4.00 -9.91 -14.14
CA ALA A 218 -2.56 -10.07 -14.22
C ALA A 218 -2.08 -10.30 -15.67
N GLN A 219 -2.81 -11.08 -16.47
CA GLN A 219 -2.49 -11.28 -17.89
C GLN A 219 -2.69 -10.02 -18.72
N PHE A 220 -3.81 -9.31 -18.53
CA PHE A 220 -4.08 -8.06 -19.24
C PHE A 220 -3.07 -6.98 -18.85
N LEU A 221 -2.71 -6.89 -17.57
CA LEU A 221 -1.68 -5.97 -17.09
C LEU A 221 -0.33 -6.27 -17.74
N LYS A 222 0.09 -7.55 -17.80
CA LYS A 222 1.31 -7.93 -18.52
C LYS A 222 1.27 -7.52 -20.00
N PHE A 223 0.12 -7.68 -20.66
CA PHE A 223 -0.07 -7.24 -22.03
C PHE A 223 0.02 -5.70 -22.17
N ALA A 224 -0.71 -4.96 -21.35
CA ALA A 224 -0.75 -3.50 -21.41
C ALA A 224 0.61 -2.87 -21.03
N ILE A 225 1.30 -3.45 -20.05
CA ILE A 225 2.70 -3.15 -19.76
C ILE A 225 3.54 -3.43 -21.01
N GLY A 226 3.40 -4.59 -21.66
CA GLY A 226 4.10 -4.91 -22.90
C GLY A 226 3.90 -3.87 -24.02
N GLU A 227 2.69 -3.34 -24.16
CA GLU A 227 2.37 -2.25 -25.09
C GLU A 227 3.04 -0.92 -24.69
N VAL A 228 2.98 -0.55 -23.40
CA VAL A 228 3.69 0.62 -22.87
C VAL A 228 5.20 0.48 -23.07
N ILE A 229 5.77 -0.69 -22.78
CA ILE A 229 7.19 -1.02 -23.03
C ILE A 229 7.53 -0.80 -24.49
N SER A 230 6.75 -1.37 -25.39
CA SER A 230 6.95 -1.26 -26.84
C SER A 230 6.90 0.19 -27.30
N ALA A 231 5.98 0.99 -26.75
CA ALA A 231 5.86 2.42 -27.04
C ALA A 231 6.97 3.28 -26.42
N VAL A 232 7.63 2.81 -25.37
CA VAL A 232 8.68 3.52 -24.60
C VAL A 232 10.10 3.15 -25.07
N ASN A 233 10.26 2.09 -25.86
CA ASN A 233 11.57 1.57 -26.24
C ASN A 233 12.47 2.58 -27.00
N SER A 234 13.41 3.15 -26.24
CA SER A 234 14.78 3.44 -26.67
C SER A 234 15.71 2.54 -25.84
N THR A 235 16.87 2.22 -26.41
CA THR A 235 17.79 1.09 -26.14
C THR A 235 18.28 0.79 -24.71
N ASN A 236 17.80 1.44 -23.64
CA ASN A 236 18.29 1.22 -22.27
C ASN A 236 17.19 1.34 -21.20
N SER A 237 16.54 0.23 -20.80
CA SER A 237 16.15 -0.12 -19.41
C SER A 237 14.99 -1.13 -19.36
N THR A 238 15.12 -2.13 -18.49
CA THR A 238 14.12 -3.14 -18.10
C THR A 238 12.92 -2.48 -17.44
N LEU A 239 11.74 -2.59 -18.06
CA LEU A 239 10.45 -2.17 -17.48
C LEU A 239 9.77 -3.28 -16.66
N THR A 240 10.27 -4.51 -16.75
CA THR A 240 9.72 -5.68 -16.06
C THR A 240 10.32 -5.81 -14.67
N GLY A 241 9.49 -5.97 -13.64
CA GLY A 241 9.94 -6.30 -12.28
C GLY A 241 9.40 -5.38 -11.18
N SER A 242 9.84 -5.64 -9.95
CA SER A 242 9.43 -4.97 -8.72
C SER A 242 9.84 -3.49 -8.66
N ALA A 243 9.16 -2.71 -7.83
CA ALA A 243 9.45 -1.29 -7.64
C ALA A 243 10.85 -1.13 -7.03
N ALA A 244 11.58 -0.10 -7.44
CA ALA A 244 12.93 0.12 -6.98
C ALA A 244 13.25 1.58 -6.65
N TYR A 245 13.96 1.76 -5.54
CA TYR A 245 14.58 3.02 -5.15
C TYR A 245 16.05 3.00 -5.55
N GLU A 246 16.39 3.91 -6.46
CA GLU A 246 17.75 4.12 -6.93
C GLU A 246 18.06 5.63 -6.88
N PRO A 247 18.92 6.10 -5.96
CA PRO A 247 19.69 5.31 -4.99
C PRO A 247 18.84 4.77 -3.82
N ASN A 248 19.28 3.65 -3.23
CA ASN A 248 18.72 3.12 -1.99
C ASN A 248 18.90 4.14 -0.85
N PRO A 249 17.82 4.61 -0.20
CA PRO A 249 17.91 5.58 0.91
C PRO A 249 18.65 5.03 2.14
N PHE A 250 18.78 3.70 2.25
CA PHE A 250 19.48 3.00 3.33
C PHE A 250 20.90 2.57 2.96
N TYR A 251 21.41 2.95 1.77
CA TYR A 251 22.79 2.65 1.39
C TYR A 251 23.76 3.24 2.41
N GLN A 252 24.67 2.40 2.90
CA GLN A 252 25.66 2.66 3.94
C GLN A 252 25.08 3.11 5.29
N TYR A 253 23.78 2.95 5.52
CA TYR A 253 23.17 3.25 6.81
C TYR A 253 23.13 2.00 7.68
N ASN A 254 23.53 2.13 8.95
CA ASN A 254 23.59 1.06 9.94
C ASN A 254 24.19 -0.24 9.40
N THR A 255 25.42 -0.15 8.89
CA THR A 255 26.13 -1.24 8.18
C THR A 255 26.33 -2.51 8.99
N ASP A 256 26.27 -2.40 10.33
CA ASP A 256 26.52 -3.51 11.23
C ASP A 256 25.30 -4.43 11.38
N SER A 257 24.09 -3.94 11.13
CA SER A 257 22.85 -4.71 11.33
C SER A 257 21.87 -4.69 10.15
N SER A 258 22.07 -3.83 9.14
CA SER A 258 21.18 -3.79 7.99
C SER A 258 21.64 -4.70 6.86
N PRO A 259 20.83 -5.71 6.47
CA PRO A 259 21.17 -6.63 5.39
C PRO A 259 21.25 -5.95 4.01
N PHE A 260 20.77 -4.71 3.88
CA PHE A 260 20.75 -3.95 2.62
C PHE A 260 21.65 -2.72 2.66
N ALA A 261 22.48 -2.55 3.70
CA ALA A 261 23.38 -1.39 3.79
C ALA A 261 24.41 -1.35 2.65
N GLN A 262 24.70 -2.49 2.01
CA GLN A 262 25.61 -2.57 0.86
C GLN A 262 24.88 -2.45 -0.48
N ASP A 263 23.55 -2.48 -0.49
CA ASP A 263 22.77 -2.46 -1.72
C ASP A 263 22.57 -1.01 -2.17
N LYS A 264 23.06 -0.67 -3.35
CA LYS A 264 22.87 0.66 -3.95
C LYS A 264 21.45 0.90 -4.46
N ARG A 265 20.67 -0.17 -4.59
CA ARG A 265 19.29 -0.18 -5.05
C ARG A 265 18.44 -1.00 -4.09
N LEU A 266 17.35 -0.42 -3.61
CA LEU A 266 16.38 -1.13 -2.79
C LEU A 266 15.22 -1.54 -3.69
N THR A 267 14.98 -2.85 -3.79
CA THR A 267 13.77 -3.37 -4.44
C THR A 267 12.71 -3.62 -3.38
N ILE A 268 11.47 -3.22 -3.66
CA ILE A 268 10.32 -3.46 -2.78
C ILE A 268 9.21 -4.18 -3.52
N VAL A 269 8.51 -5.04 -2.78
CA VAL A 269 7.34 -5.81 -3.22
C VAL A 269 6.15 -5.51 -2.32
N ASP A 270 5.00 -6.09 -2.65
CA ASP A 270 3.78 -5.97 -1.85
C ASP A 270 4.03 -6.44 -0.41
N GLY A 271 3.53 -5.70 0.58
CA GLY A 271 3.72 -6.05 2.00
C GLY A 271 3.08 -7.37 2.40
N GLY A 272 2.09 -7.85 1.64
CA GLY A 272 1.41 -9.12 1.91
C GLY A 272 2.20 -10.34 1.44
N GLU A 273 3.33 -10.16 0.75
CA GLU A 273 4.19 -11.26 0.34
C GLU A 273 4.77 -12.00 1.55
N GLY A 274 5.00 -13.31 1.40
CA GLY A 274 5.48 -14.15 2.50
C GLY A 274 4.46 -14.40 3.61
N GLY A 275 3.16 -14.22 3.35
CA GLY A 275 2.08 -14.69 4.22
C GLY A 275 1.46 -13.64 5.15
N GLN A 276 2.15 -12.53 5.46
CA GLN A 276 1.66 -11.47 6.37
C GLN A 276 0.67 -10.52 5.69
N ASN A 277 -0.45 -11.05 5.20
CA ASN A 277 -1.40 -10.28 4.41
C ASN A 277 -2.24 -9.27 5.21
N VAL A 278 -2.18 -9.30 6.54
CA VAL A 278 -2.73 -8.24 7.40
C VAL A 278 -1.53 -7.50 8.02
N PRO A 279 -1.43 -6.16 7.87
CA PRO A 279 -0.25 -5.38 8.27
C PRO A 279 -0.18 -5.15 9.80
N PHE A 280 -0.04 -6.22 10.58
CA PHE A 280 0.09 -6.11 12.04
C PHE A 280 1.45 -5.58 12.48
N GLU A 281 2.51 -5.83 11.71
CA GLU A 281 3.89 -5.55 12.10
C GLU A 281 4.11 -4.11 12.61
N PRO A 282 3.60 -3.05 11.93
CA PRO A 282 3.70 -1.71 12.47
C PRO A 282 3.00 -1.56 13.82
N LEU A 283 1.84 -2.18 14.00
CA LEU A 283 1.00 -1.96 15.19
C LEU A 283 1.54 -2.68 16.43
N ILE A 284 2.32 -3.75 16.25
CA ILE A 284 2.82 -4.59 17.36
C ILE A 284 4.21 -4.16 17.85
N GLN A 285 4.69 -3.01 17.38
CA GLN A 285 5.93 -2.41 17.85
C GLN A 285 5.78 -1.95 19.30
N ARG A 286 6.64 -2.44 20.20
CA ARG A 286 6.60 -2.08 21.63
C ARG A 286 6.61 -0.57 21.85
N LYS A 287 7.39 0.19 21.07
CA LYS A 287 7.47 1.65 21.14
C LYS A 287 6.14 2.39 20.87
N ARG A 288 5.17 1.73 20.21
CA ARG A 288 3.87 2.32 19.88
C ARG A 288 2.81 2.09 20.95
N ASN A 289 3.07 1.22 21.93
CA ASN A 289 2.14 0.93 23.03
C ASN A 289 0.69 0.72 22.57
N VAL A 290 0.47 -0.05 21.50
CA VAL A 290 -0.87 -0.35 20.98
C VAL A 290 -1.54 -1.38 21.88
N ASP A 291 -2.72 -1.06 22.38
CA ASP A 291 -3.47 -1.91 23.31
C ASP A 291 -4.48 -2.82 22.58
N VAL A 292 -5.09 -2.31 21.51
CA VAL A 292 -6.14 -3.01 20.75
C VAL A 292 -5.91 -2.83 19.26
N ILE A 293 -5.99 -3.93 18.51
CA ILE A 293 -5.92 -3.92 17.05
C ILE A 293 -7.21 -4.49 16.46
N PHE A 294 -7.86 -3.73 15.58
CA PHE A 294 -8.92 -4.22 14.72
C PHE A 294 -8.33 -4.63 13.36
N GLY A 295 -8.10 -5.95 13.19
CA GLY A 295 -7.62 -6.53 11.93
C GLY A 295 -8.77 -6.96 11.03
N VAL A 296 -8.70 -6.61 9.74
CA VAL A 296 -9.68 -7.00 8.71
C VAL A 296 -8.97 -7.84 7.65
N ASP A 297 -9.20 -9.15 7.71
CA ASP A 297 -8.69 -10.10 6.73
C ASP A 297 -9.72 -10.31 5.62
N SER A 298 -9.33 -10.00 4.39
CA SER A 298 -10.14 -10.11 3.18
C SER A 298 -9.68 -11.25 2.28
N LEU A 299 -8.69 -12.05 2.69
CA LEU A 299 -8.35 -13.27 1.98
C LEU A 299 -9.33 -14.38 2.34
N GLY A 300 -9.89 -15.02 1.31
CA GLY A 300 -10.59 -16.29 1.43
C GLY A 300 -9.79 -17.40 0.76
N SER A 301 -9.86 -18.62 1.30
CA SER A 301 -9.40 -19.83 0.60
C SER A 301 -10.52 -20.48 -0.21
N THR A 302 -10.29 -21.71 -0.69
CA THR A 302 -11.35 -22.60 -1.19
C THR A 302 -12.51 -22.65 -0.20
N GLY A 303 -13.68 -22.17 -0.61
CA GLY A 303 -14.87 -22.04 0.24
C GLY A 303 -15.17 -20.63 0.77
N SER A 304 -14.34 -19.63 0.45
CA SER A 304 -14.53 -18.20 0.76
C SER A 304 -14.49 -17.82 2.24
N TRP A 305 -13.95 -18.68 3.12
CA TRP A 305 -13.74 -18.38 4.54
C TRP A 305 -12.30 -17.90 4.80
N PRO A 306 -12.09 -16.97 5.76
CA PRO A 306 -10.75 -16.63 6.24
C PRO A 306 -10.09 -17.86 6.88
N THR A 307 -8.82 -18.09 6.59
CA THR A 307 -8.06 -19.24 7.11
C THR A 307 -7.27 -18.93 8.37
N GLY A 308 -7.16 -17.66 8.75
CA GLY A 308 -6.29 -17.22 9.84
C GLY A 308 -4.79 -17.25 9.50
N SER A 309 -4.42 -17.61 8.27
CA SER A 309 -3.01 -17.78 7.87
C SER A 309 -2.17 -16.50 8.00
N ALA A 310 -2.76 -15.32 7.78
CA ALA A 310 -2.06 -14.06 7.93
C ALA A 310 -1.71 -13.74 9.40
N ILE A 311 -2.61 -14.12 10.32
CA ILE A 311 -2.41 -13.98 11.76
C ILE A 311 -1.32 -14.97 12.22
N LEU A 312 -1.40 -16.23 11.77
CA LEU A 312 -0.38 -17.25 12.05
C LEU A 312 1.00 -16.83 11.52
N SER A 313 1.09 -16.37 10.27
CA SER A 313 2.35 -15.91 9.66
C SER A 313 2.98 -14.76 10.47
N THR A 314 2.15 -13.85 10.98
CA THR A 314 2.63 -12.76 11.84
C THR A 314 3.15 -13.31 13.17
N TYR A 315 2.41 -14.23 13.80
CA TYR A 315 2.82 -14.87 15.05
C TYR A 315 4.16 -15.62 14.87
N GLU A 316 4.29 -16.46 13.86
CA GLU A 316 5.52 -17.20 13.54
C GLU A 316 6.72 -16.27 13.33
N ARG A 317 6.51 -15.12 12.65
CA ARG A 317 7.56 -14.12 12.51
C ARG A 317 8.00 -13.55 13.86
N THR A 318 7.08 -13.36 14.81
CA THR A 318 7.46 -12.86 16.14
C THR A 318 8.30 -13.84 16.96
N LEU A 319 8.39 -15.10 16.54
CA LEU A 319 9.26 -16.12 17.14
C LEU A 319 10.67 -16.12 16.54
N ASP A 320 10.89 -15.41 15.42
CA ASP A 320 12.20 -15.27 14.80
C ASP A 320 13.09 -14.34 15.64
N ASP A 321 14.39 -14.63 15.69
CA ASP A 321 15.39 -13.90 16.49
C ASP A 321 15.47 -12.40 16.11
N LEU A 322 14.98 -12.09 14.90
CA LEU A 322 14.92 -10.77 14.31
C LEU A 322 13.72 -9.92 14.79
N ALA A 323 12.74 -10.52 15.48
CA ALA A 323 11.52 -9.82 15.88
C ALA A 323 11.59 -9.27 17.32
N ASN A 324 11.70 -7.95 17.46
CA ASN A 324 11.57 -7.26 18.76
C ASN A 324 10.12 -6.84 19.05
N THR A 325 9.17 -7.71 18.73
CA THR A 325 7.73 -7.47 18.86
C THR A 325 7.12 -8.42 19.89
N SER A 326 5.82 -8.32 20.10
CA SER A 326 5.06 -9.27 20.89
C SER A 326 3.72 -9.47 20.22
N PHE A 327 3.29 -10.71 20.09
CA PHE A 327 2.00 -11.06 19.52
C PHE A 327 1.29 -12.05 20.44
N PRO A 328 -0.05 -11.98 20.57
CA PRO A 328 -0.80 -12.98 21.30
C PRO A 328 -0.55 -14.37 20.73
N TYR A 329 -0.54 -15.38 21.59
CA TYR A 329 -0.50 -16.77 21.16
C TYR A 329 -1.68 -17.07 20.22
N ILE A 330 -1.37 -17.69 19.09
CA ILE A 330 -2.36 -18.14 18.11
C ILE A 330 -2.46 -19.66 18.24
N PRO A 331 -3.62 -20.20 18.64
CA PRO A 331 -3.80 -21.64 18.79
C PRO A 331 -3.75 -22.36 17.44
N ASP A 332 -3.26 -23.59 17.49
CA ASP A 332 -3.25 -24.56 16.38
C ASP A 332 -4.67 -24.88 15.85
#